data_AF-A0A6G3S498-F1
#
_entry.id   AF-A0A6G3S498-F1
#
_cell.length_a   1.000
_cell.length_b   1.000
_cell.length_c   1.000
_cell.angle_alpha   90.00
_cell.angle_beta   90.00
_cell.angle_gamma   90.00
#
_symmetry.space_group_name_H-M   'P 1'
#
loop_
_entity.id
_entity.type
_entity.pdbx_description
1 polymer ?
#
loop_
_entity_poly.entity_id
_entity_poly.type
_entity_poly.pdbx_seq_one_letter_code
_entity_poly.pdbx_strand_id
1 'polypeptide(L)' 'SIDAFARRLPLRAAAMLLRVLEEADDAAAPRLDALVTRWCEVYGDRFGARWVPVPHQVEHQARTTIAAVRHAQG' A
#
# COMPACT_ATOMS: atom_id res chain seq x y z
N SER A 1 13.05 -5.31 -1.52
CA SER A 1 13.58 -5.30 -2.91
C SER A 1 13.00 -4.10 -3.66
N ILE A 2 13.79 -3.47 -4.54
CA ILE A 2 13.36 -2.36 -5.41
C ILE A 2 12.16 -2.76 -6.28
N ASP A 3 12.09 -4.03 -6.72
CA ASP A 3 10.96 -4.55 -7.49
C ASP A 3 9.62 -4.45 -6.74
N ALA A 4 9.64 -4.71 -5.43
CA ALA A 4 8.44 -4.60 -4.60
C ALA A 4 7.99 -3.12 -4.53
N PHE A 5 8.93 -2.18 -4.43
CA PHE A 5 8.63 -0.76 -4.43
C PHE A 5 8.04 -0.30 -5.77
N ALA A 6 8.65 -0.71 -6.89
CA ALA A 6 8.19 -0.40 -8.23
C ALA A 6 6.76 -0.89 -8.50
N ARG A 7 6.37 -2.05 -7.93
CA ARG A 7 5.02 -2.62 -8.08
C ARG A 7 3.96 -1.97 -7.20
N ARG A 8 4.33 -1.30 -6.10
CA ARG A 8 3.38 -0.64 -5.19
C ARG A 8 2.70 0.58 -5.79
N LEU A 9 3.44 1.39 -6.57
CA LEU A 9 2.89 2.63 -7.11
C LEU A 9 1.73 2.40 -8.10
N PRO A 10 1.85 1.52 -9.12
CA PRO A 10 0.74 1.21 -10.00
C PRO A 10 -0.46 0.58 -9.29
N LEU A 11 -0.21 -0.31 -8.31
CA LEU A 11 -1.28 -0.93 -7.51
C LEU A 11 -2.06 0.12 -6.71
N ARG A 12 -1.35 1.07 -6.10
CA ARG A 12 -1.98 2.19 -5.38
C ARG A 12 -2.77 3.09 -6.31
N ALA A 13 -2.23 3.42 -7.49
CA ALA A 13 -2.93 4.23 -8.47
C ALA A 13 -4.24 3.55 -8.95
N ALA A 14 -4.19 2.24 -9.22
CA ALA A 14 -5.37 1.45 -9.60
C ALA A 14 -6.42 1.41 -8.49
N ALA A 15 -6.01 1.18 -7.23
CA ALA A 15 -6.92 1.21 -6.09
C ALA A 15 -7.51 2.60 -5.82
N MET A 16 -6.72 3.67 -6.06
CA MET A 16 -7.21 5.04 -5.97
C MET A 16 -8.26 5.34 -7.04
N LEU A 17 -8.04 4.90 -8.28
CA LEU A 17 -9.01 5.01 -9.37
C LEU A 17 -10.27 4.20 -9.07
N LEU A 18 -10.14 2.98 -8.54
CA LEU A 18 -11.28 2.16 -8.14
C LEU A 18 -12.23 2.92 -7.20
N ARG A 19 -11.69 3.55 -6.15
CA ARG A 19 -12.50 4.36 -5.22
C ARG A 19 -13.27 5.47 -5.93
N VAL A 20 -12.63 6.17 -6.88
CA VAL A 20 -13.30 7.23 -7.66
C VAL A 20 -14.44 6.65 -8.52
N LEU A 21 -14.24 5.48 -9.12
CA LEU A 21 -15.27 4.83 -9.93
C LEU A 21 -16.43 4.28 -9.09
N GLU A 22 -16.14 3.75 -7.90
CA GLU A 22 -17.15 3.30 -6.94
C GLU A 22 -18.00 4.48 -6.45
N GLU A 23 -17.37 5.62 -6.12
CA GLU A 23 -18.06 6.85 -5.72
C GLU A 23 -18.94 7.42 -6.84
N ALA A 24 -18.57 7.18 -8.11
CA ALA A 24 -19.30 7.63 -9.28
C ALA A 24 -20.36 6.62 -9.79
N ASP A 25 -20.50 5.45 -9.16
CA ASP A 25 -21.31 4.32 -9.65
C ASP A 25 -21.00 3.96 -11.12
N ASP A 26 -19.71 4.05 -11.50
CA ASP A 26 -19.26 3.82 -12.87
C ASP A 26 -19.22 2.31 -13.18
N ALA A 27 -19.75 1.93 -14.35
CA ALA A 27 -19.83 0.54 -14.79
C ALA A 27 -18.47 -0.17 -14.93
N ALA A 28 -17.36 0.56 -14.98
CA ALA A 28 -16.01 0.00 -15.01
C ALA A 28 -15.50 -0.45 -13.63
N ALA A 29 -16.14 -0.04 -12.52
CA ALA A 29 -15.67 -0.35 -11.15
C ALA A 29 -15.49 -1.86 -10.90
N PRO A 30 -16.44 -2.77 -11.24
CA PRO A 30 -16.27 -4.20 -10.98
C PRO A 30 -15.08 -4.82 -11.73
N ARG A 31 -14.80 -4.33 -12.95
CA ARG A 31 -13.65 -4.82 -13.74
C ARG A 31 -12.33 -4.37 -13.13
N LEU A 32 -12.27 -3.13 -12.64
CA LEU A 32 -11.07 -2.60 -12.00
C LEU A 32 -10.83 -3.27 -10.63
N ASP A 33 -11.89 -3.55 -9.87
CA ASP A 33 -11.81 -4.32 -8.62
C ASP A 33 -11.17 -5.69 -8.83
N ALA A 34 -11.65 -6.45 -9.83
CA ALA A 34 -11.07 -7.75 -10.16
C ALA A 34 -9.58 -7.67 -10.54
N LEU A 35 -9.16 -6.58 -11.20
CA LEU A 35 -7.75 -6.34 -11.54
C LEU A 35 -6.91 -6.02 -10.30
N VAL A 36 -7.41 -5.12 -9.44
CA VAL A 36 -6.74 -4.73 -8.19
C VAL A 36 -6.59 -5.94 -7.27
N THR A 37 -7.65 -6.72 -7.10
CA THR A 37 -7.63 -7.95 -6.30
C THR A 37 -6.58 -8.94 -6.79
N ARG A 38 -6.58 -9.26 -8.10
CA ARG A 38 -5.56 -10.14 -8.70
C ARG A 38 -4.14 -9.61 -8.49
N TRP A 39 -3.92 -8.31 -8.61
CA TRP A 39 -2.60 -7.71 -8.43
C TRP A 39 -2.17 -7.71 -6.96
N CYS A 40 -3.09 -7.52 -6.02
CA CYS A 40 -2.84 -7.68 -4.58
C CYS A 40 -2.40 -9.11 -4.25
N GLU A 41 -3.07 -10.13 -4.79
CA GLU A 41 -2.70 -11.54 -4.61
C GLU A 41 -1.30 -11.83 -5.15
N VAL A 42 -1.04 -11.47 -6.42
CA VAL A 42 0.28 -11.66 -7.05
C VAL A 42 1.39 -10.92 -6.28
N TYR A 43 1.09 -9.72 -5.78
CA TYR A 43 2.03 -8.94 -4.98
C TYR A 43 2.28 -9.60 -3.61
N GLY A 44 1.23 -10.11 -2.97
CA GLY A 44 1.27 -10.89 -1.73
C GLY A 44 2.16 -12.11 -1.86
N ASP A 45 1.88 -12.96 -2.84
CA ASP A 45 2.60 -14.21 -3.09
C ASP A 45 4.07 -13.96 -3.43
N ARG A 46 4.36 -13.01 -4.32
CA ARG A 46 5.72 -12.77 -4.81
C ARG A 46 6.63 -12.12 -3.76
N PHE A 47 6.09 -11.25 -2.91
CA PHE A 47 6.90 -10.46 -1.98
C PHE A 47 6.67 -10.83 -0.51
N GLY A 48 5.87 -11.87 -0.24
CA GLY A 48 5.44 -12.22 1.11
C GLY A 48 4.76 -11.04 1.81
N ALA A 49 4.02 -10.23 1.05
CA ALA A 49 3.46 -9.00 1.59
C ALA A 49 2.38 -9.35 2.62
N ARG A 50 2.61 -8.96 3.86
CA ARG A 50 1.67 -9.14 4.96
C ARG A 50 1.08 -7.80 5.34
N TRP A 51 -0.22 -7.78 5.58
CA TRP A 51 -0.84 -6.62 6.20
C TRP A 51 -0.23 -6.41 7.59
N VAL A 52 0.24 -5.19 7.84
CA VAL A 52 0.75 -4.78 9.15
C VAL A 52 -0.32 -3.91 9.79
N PRO A 53 -0.83 -4.25 10.98
CA PRO A 53 -1.81 -3.44 11.68
C PRO A 53 -1.35 -1.99 11.83
N VAL A 54 -2.25 -1.02 11.60
CA VAL A 54 -1.95 0.41 11.72
C VAL A 54 -1.33 0.77 13.09
N PRO A 55 -1.80 0.25 14.23
CA PRO A 55 -1.15 0.54 15.52
C PRO A 55 0.32 0.15 15.56
N HIS A 56 0.70 -0.99 14.96
CA HIS A 56 2.10 -1.41 14.87
C HIS A 56 2.91 -0.52 13.94
N GLN A 57 2.30 -0.02 12.85
CA GLN A 57 2.95 0.96 11.97
C GLN A 57 3.22 2.26 12.71
N VAL A 58 2.24 2.77 13.47
CA VAL A 58 2.38 4.01 14.25
C VAL A 58 3.50 3.88 15.29
N GLU A 59 3.49 2.80 16.07
CA GLU A 59 4.53 2.49 17.06
C GLU A 59 5.92 2.49 16.42
N HIS A 60 6.06 1.81 15.27
CA HIS A 60 7.33 1.71 14.57
C HIS A 60 7.81 3.06 14.02
N GLN A 61 6.91 3.85 13.42
CA GLN A 61 7.26 5.16 12.88
C GLN A 61 7.63 6.14 14.00
N ALA A 62 6.89 6.15 15.11
CA ALA A 62 7.22 6.99 16.26
C ALA A 62 8.62 6.68 16.82
N ARG A 63 8.95 5.40 17.00
CA ARG A 63 10.29 4.98 17.46
C ARG A 63 11.39 5.40 16.48
N THR A 64 11.16 5.23 15.18
CA THR A 64 12.10 5.65 14.14
C THR A 64 12.34 7.15 14.17
N THR A 65 11.28 7.96 14.27
CA THR A 65 11.38 9.43 14.38
C THR A 65 12.17 9.84 15.63
N ILE A 66 11.87 9.26 16.79
CA ILE A 66 12.59 9.58 18.04
C ILE A 66 14.08 9.22 17.92
N ALA A 67 14.40 8.06 17.34
CA ALA A 67 15.78 7.65 17.13
C ALA A 67 16.52 8.61 16.19
N ALA A 68 15.91 8.99 15.07
CA ALA A 68 16.49 9.93 14.11
C ALA A 68 16.76 11.30 14.75
N VAL A 69 15.83 11.81 15.56
CA VAL A 69 16.00 13.08 16.29
C VAL A 69 17.15 12.98 17.29
N ARG A 70 17.22 11.90 18.08
CA ARG A 70 18.33 11.69 19.02
C ARG A 70 19.69 11.64 18.32
N HIS A 71 19.77 10.98 17.17
CA HIS A 71 20.99 10.95 16.37
C HIS A 71 21.36 12.30 15.75
N ALA A 72 20.39 13.17 15.46
CA ALA A 72 20.65 14.51 14.95
C ALA A 72 21.07 15.51 16.02
N GLN A 73 20.85 15.19 17.31
CA GLN A 73 21.13 16.05 18.46
C GLN A 73 22.39 15.67 19.25
N GLY A 74 23.01 14.52 18.95
CA GLY A 74 24.29 14.08 19.53
C GLY A 74 25.40 14.14 18.51
#